data_AF-A0A4U0YZD7-F1
#
_entry.id   AF-A0A4U0YZD7-F1
#
_cell.length_a   1.000
_cell.length_b   1.000
_cell.length_c   1.000
_cell.angle_alpha   90.00
_cell.angle_beta   90.00
_cell.angle_gamma   90.00
#
_symmetry.space_group_name_H-M   'P 1'
#
loop_
_entity.id
_entity.type
_entity.pdbx_description
1 polymer ?
#
loop_
_entity_poly.entity_id
_entity_poly.type
_entity_poly.pdbx_seq_one_letter_code
_entity_poly.pdbx_strand_id
1 'polypeptide(L)'
;LAEGEAYVEMALQPDVQRIVLLDGPAVLGDPSQWPSQSRCLEATMATLRELSAQAAIRPVDIEAAARLLNGMALNAALWVAASDAPEATLAKAVQAFECLASGLLTGEPPGGVGQGE
;
A
#
# COMPACT_ATOMS: atom_id res chain seq x y z
N LEU A 1 -3.10 5.86 3.95
CA LEU A 1 -2.71 4.72 4.81
C LEU A 1 -3.90 3.76 4.97
N ALA A 2 -5.03 4.20 5.51
CA ALA A 2 -6.26 3.39 5.65
C ALA A 2 -6.75 2.70 4.36
N GLU A 3 -6.59 3.34 3.19
CA GLU A 3 -7.05 2.77 1.91
C GLU A 3 -6.19 1.58 1.43
N GLY A 4 -4.89 1.57 1.77
CA GLY A 4 -4.01 0.42 1.49
C GLY A 4 -4.26 -0.75 2.44
N GLU A 5 -4.59 -0.45 3.70
CA GLU A 5 -4.94 -1.43 4.72
C GLU A 5 -6.25 -2.15 4.36
N ALA A 6 -7.28 -1.41 3.94
CA ALA A 6 -8.53 -1.96 3.45
C ALA A 6 -8.34 -2.90 2.22
N TYR A 7 -7.40 -2.60 1.33
CA TYR A 7 -7.11 -3.46 0.18
C TYR A 7 -6.47 -4.79 0.61
N VAL A 8 -5.62 -4.78 1.63
CA VAL A 8 -4.99 -6.00 2.18
C VAL A 8 -6.02 -6.80 2.99
N GLU A 9 -6.92 -6.15 3.73
CA GLU A 9 -8.02 -6.82 4.44
C GLU A 9 -8.97 -7.54 3.49
N MET A 10 -9.21 -7.01 2.29
CA MET A 10 -10.03 -7.67 1.28
C MET A 10 -9.44 -9.03 0.85
N ALA A 11 -8.14 -9.28 1.03
CA ALA A 11 -7.55 -10.60 0.74
C ALA A 11 -8.06 -11.72 1.68
N LEU A 12 -8.70 -11.38 2.80
CA LEU A 12 -9.36 -12.33 3.70
C LEU A 12 -10.78 -12.71 3.24
N GLN A 13 -11.36 -11.96 2.30
CA GLN A 13 -12.66 -12.31 1.73
C GLN A 13 -12.48 -13.53 0.81
N PRO A 14 -13.20 -14.64 1.04
CA PRO A 14 -12.98 -15.91 0.32
C PRO A 14 -13.04 -15.76 -1.20
N ASP A 15 -13.95 -14.92 -1.69
CA ASP A 15 -14.14 -14.69 -3.13
C ASP A 15 -13.02 -13.84 -3.74
N VAL A 16 -12.52 -12.83 -3.01
CA VAL A 16 -11.39 -12.00 -3.45
C VAL A 16 -10.10 -12.83 -3.44
N GLN A 17 -9.90 -13.63 -2.38
CA GLN A 17 -8.75 -14.52 -2.25
C GLN A 17 -8.69 -15.52 -3.40
N ARG A 18 -9.78 -16.27 -3.64
CA ARG A 18 -9.77 -17.35 -4.62
C ARG A 18 -9.82 -16.84 -6.05
N ILE A 19 -10.72 -15.92 -6.35
CA ILE A 19 -11.00 -15.53 -7.74
C ILE A 19 -10.03 -14.46 -8.25
N VAL A 20 -9.73 -13.45 -7.43
CA VAL A 20 -8.97 -12.28 -7.88
C VAL A 20 -7.47 -12.46 -7.68
N LEU A 21 -7.06 -13.04 -6.54
CA LEU A 21 -5.66 -13.14 -6.15
C LEU A 21 -5.00 -14.48 -6.50
N LEU A 22 -5.75 -15.59 -6.51
CA LEU A 22 -5.23 -16.91 -6.88
C LEU A 22 -5.52 -17.25 -8.34
N ASP A 23 -6.78 -17.20 -8.76
CA ASP A 23 -7.17 -17.58 -10.12
C ASP A 23 -6.87 -16.46 -11.13
N GLY A 24 -6.99 -15.19 -10.72
CA GLY A 24 -6.76 -14.02 -11.56
C GLY A 24 -5.36 -13.97 -12.18
N PRO A 25 -4.25 -14.03 -11.43
CA PRO A 25 -2.90 -14.00 -12.00
C PRO A 25 -2.60 -15.23 -12.87
N ALA A 26 -3.15 -16.39 -12.50
CA ALA A 26 -2.97 -17.63 -13.25
C ALA A 26 -3.65 -17.61 -14.63
N VAL A 27 -4.71 -16.81 -14.80
CA VAL A 27 -5.50 -16.72 -16.04
C VAL A 27 -5.20 -15.44 -16.83
N LEU A 28 -4.97 -14.31 -16.16
CA LEU A 28 -4.88 -12.98 -16.76
C LEU A 28 -3.46 -12.37 -16.75
N GLY A 29 -2.46 -13.09 -16.21
CA GLY A 29 -1.08 -12.61 -16.16
C GLY A 29 -0.84 -11.58 -15.04
N ASP A 30 0.19 -10.75 -15.19
CA ASP A 30 0.66 -9.85 -14.13
C ASP A 30 -0.43 -8.84 -13.68
N PRO A 31 -0.90 -8.91 -12.41
CA PRO A 31 -1.89 -8.00 -11.88
C PRO A 31 -1.46 -6.53 -11.90
N SER A 32 -0.16 -6.22 -11.97
CA SER A 32 0.35 -4.85 -12.11
C SER A 32 -0.09 -4.14 -13.39
N GLN A 33 -0.55 -4.90 -14.39
CA GLN A 33 -0.95 -4.39 -15.71
C GLN A 33 -2.48 -4.35 -15.91
N TRP A 34 -3.27 -4.76 -14.91
CA TRP A 34 -4.72 -4.80 -15.07
C TRP A 34 -5.33 -3.39 -15.08
N PRO A 35 -6.42 -3.14 -15.83
CA PRO A 35 -7.08 -1.83 -15.89
C PRO A 35 -7.56 -1.30 -14.53
N SER A 36 -7.87 -2.19 -13.57
CA SER A 36 -8.22 -1.84 -12.19
C SER A 36 -7.03 -1.29 -11.40
N GLN A 37 -5.81 -1.77 -11.68
CA GLN A 37 -4.59 -1.24 -11.08
C GLN A 37 -4.21 0.14 -11.61
N SER A 38 -4.64 0.49 -12.84
CA SER A 38 -4.49 1.86 -13.33
C SER A 38 -5.26 2.87 -12.47
N ARG A 39 -6.44 2.51 -11.94
CA ARG A 39 -7.20 3.39 -11.02
C ARG A 39 -6.57 3.47 -9.62
N CYS A 40 -6.06 2.36 -9.10
CA CYS A 40 -5.37 2.35 -7.80
C CYS A 40 -4.07 3.18 -7.86
N LEU A 41 -3.34 3.08 -8.97
CA LEU A 41 -2.14 3.88 -9.23
C LEU A 41 -2.48 5.38 -9.30
N GLU A 42 -3.51 5.78 -10.05
CA GLU A 42 -3.93 7.19 -10.12
C GLU A 42 -4.38 7.74 -8.77
N ALA A 43 -5.17 6.98 -8.00
CA ALA A 43 -5.58 7.37 -6.65
C ALA A 43 -4.36 7.55 -5.72
N THR A 44 -3.43 6.61 -5.75
CA THR A 44 -2.19 6.69 -4.96
C THR A 44 -1.35 7.91 -5.36
N MET A 45 -1.22 8.17 -6.67
CA MET A 45 -0.52 9.35 -7.16
C MET A 45 -1.20 10.65 -6.72
N ALA A 46 -2.54 10.73 -6.74
CA ALA A 46 -3.27 11.89 -6.27
C ALA A 46 -2.98 12.19 -4.79
N THR A 47 -3.06 11.18 -3.92
CA THR A 47 -2.72 11.32 -2.50
C THR A 47 -1.27 11.74 -2.29
N LEU A 48 -0.31 11.14 -3.01
CA LEU A 48 1.10 11.51 -2.90
C LEU A 48 1.37 12.94 -3.38
N ARG A 49 0.68 13.43 -4.42
CA ARG A 49 0.78 14.84 -4.87
C ARG A 49 0.30 15.78 -3.78
N GLU A 50 -0.83 15.48 -3.14
CA GLU A 50 -1.37 16.28 -2.03
C GLU A 50 -0.41 16.32 -0.84
N LEU A 51 0.13 15.17 -0.44
CA LEU A 51 1.11 15.09 0.65
C LEU A 51 2.41 15.81 0.31
N SER A 52 2.86 15.72 -0.95
CA SER A 52 4.04 16.45 -1.42
C SER A 52 3.81 17.97 -1.40
N ALA A 53 2.63 18.44 -1.80
CA ALA A 53 2.29 19.86 -1.75
C ALA A 53 2.27 20.41 -0.31
N GLN A 54 1.95 19.55 0.67
CA GLN A 54 1.98 19.86 2.10
C GLN A 54 3.36 19.67 2.74
N ALA A 55 4.38 19.27 1.97
CA ALA A 55 5.70 18.88 2.48
C ALA A 55 5.66 17.79 3.59
N ALA A 56 4.60 16.97 3.58
CA ALA A 56 4.40 15.87 4.53
C ALA A 56 5.18 14.59 4.14
N ILE A 57 5.68 14.54 2.89
CA ILE A 57 6.56 13.48 2.40
C ILE A 57 7.87 14.07 1.87
N ARG A 58 8.94 13.28 1.93
CA ARG A 58 10.26 13.63 1.39
C ARG A 58 10.18 13.85 -0.13
N PRO A 59 11.04 14.71 -0.70
CA PRO A 59 11.10 14.88 -2.15
C PRO A 59 11.39 13.54 -2.85
N VAL A 60 10.43 13.06 -3.62
CA VAL A 60 10.49 11.79 -4.36
C VAL A 60 9.69 11.91 -5.65
N ASP A 61 10.06 11.15 -6.68
CA ASP A 61 9.22 11.02 -7.86
C ASP A 61 7.88 10.35 -7.49
N ILE A 62 6.78 11.03 -7.80
CA ILE A 62 5.44 10.62 -7.37
C ILE A 62 5.00 9.32 -8.04
N GLU A 63 5.28 9.15 -9.33
CA GLU A 63 4.89 7.96 -10.05
C GLU A 63 5.67 6.74 -9.54
N ALA A 64 6.99 6.90 -9.36
CA ALA A 64 7.84 5.86 -8.81
C ALA A 64 7.39 5.44 -7.40
N ALA A 65 7.12 6.40 -6.52
CA ALA A 65 6.63 6.14 -5.17
C ALA A 65 5.26 5.41 -5.20
N ALA A 66 4.34 5.86 -6.06
CA ALA A 66 3.03 5.23 -6.20
C ALA A 66 3.14 3.77 -6.69
N ARG A 67 3.94 3.52 -7.73
CA ARG A 67 4.16 2.17 -8.27
C ARG A 67 4.77 1.24 -7.22
N LEU A 68 5.75 1.71 -6.44
CA LEU A 68 6.37 0.93 -5.38
C LEU A 68 5.42 0.62 -4.23
N LEU A 69 4.62 1.60 -3.78
CA LEU A 69 3.61 1.38 -2.74
C LEU A 69 2.55 0.36 -3.18
N ASN A 70 2.04 0.49 -4.41
CA ASN A 70 1.07 -0.46 -4.97
C ASN A 70 1.67 -1.86 -5.10
N GLY A 71 2.91 -1.97 -5.61
CA GLY A 71 3.60 -3.25 -5.73
C GLY A 71 3.83 -3.93 -4.37
N MET A 72 4.21 -3.15 -3.34
CA MET A 72 4.38 -3.67 -1.99
C MET A 72 3.06 -4.17 -1.39
N ALA A 73 1.97 -3.42 -1.56
CA ALA A 73 0.64 -3.81 -1.11
C ALA A 73 0.15 -5.09 -1.82
N LEU A 74 0.35 -5.17 -3.14
CA LEU A 74 0.02 -6.37 -3.91
C LEU A 74 0.83 -7.58 -3.44
N ASN A 75 2.15 -7.43 -3.28
CA ASN A 75 3.01 -8.51 -2.82
C ASN A 75 2.64 -8.98 -1.40
N ALA A 76 2.29 -8.05 -0.51
CA ALA A 76 1.79 -8.36 0.83
C ALA A 76 0.49 -9.18 0.75
N ALA A 77 -0.48 -8.77 -0.07
CA ALA A 77 -1.74 -9.48 -0.25
C ALA A 77 -1.53 -10.89 -0.81
N LEU A 78 -0.65 -11.06 -1.81
CA LEU A 78 -0.30 -12.36 -2.38
C LEU A 78 0.35 -13.28 -1.33
N TRP A 79 1.25 -12.74 -0.52
CA TRP A 79 1.90 -13.50 0.55
C TRP A 79 0.91 -13.96 1.62
N VAL A 80 -0.01 -13.09 2.05
CA VAL A 80 -1.09 -13.44 2.99
C VAL A 80 -1.98 -14.53 2.41
N ALA A 81 -2.38 -14.41 1.14
CA ALA A 81 -3.26 -15.36 0.48
C ALA A 81 -2.64 -16.76 0.33
N ALA A 82 -1.33 -16.85 0.19
CA ALA A 82 -0.61 -18.12 0.01
C ALA A 82 -0.18 -18.78 1.34
N SER A 83 -0.48 -18.18 2.49
CA SER A 83 0.03 -18.62 3.79
C SER A 83 -0.90 -19.62 4.50
N ASP A 84 -0.33 -20.65 5.14
CA ASP A 84 -1.05 -21.61 6.00
C ASP A 84 -1.65 -20.99 7.27
N ALA A 85 -1.13 -19.83 7.70
CA ALA A 85 -1.63 -19.04 8.84
C ALA A 85 -1.90 -17.58 8.43
N PRO A 86 -2.94 -17.30 7.63
CA PRO A 86 -3.14 -16.02 6.95
C PRO A 86 -3.27 -14.83 7.92
N GLU A 87 -3.93 -15.00 9.07
CA GLU A 87 -4.10 -13.95 10.08
C GLU A 87 -2.77 -13.52 10.72
N ALA A 88 -1.92 -14.50 11.05
CA ALA A 88 -0.58 -14.23 11.59
C ALA A 88 0.35 -13.62 10.53
N THR A 89 0.18 -14.00 9.27
CA THR A 89 0.95 -13.44 8.14
C THR A 89 0.50 -12.02 7.82
N LEU A 90 -0.80 -11.73 7.90
CA LEU A 90 -1.35 -10.39 7.73
C LEU A 90 -0.74 -9.40 8.72
N ALA A 91 -0.72 -9.75 10.00
CA ALA A 91 -0.13 -8.88 11.03
C ALA A 91 1.34 -8.53 10.74
N LYS A 92 2.13 -9.50 10.25
CA LYS A 92 3.53 -9.27 9.85
C LYS A 92 3.64 -8.40 8.60
N ALA A 93 2.79 -8.65 7.60
CA ALA A 93 2.80 -7.94 6.34
C ALA A 93 2.43 -6.46 6.52
N VAL A 94 1.40 -6.17 7.32
CA VAL A 94 0.98 -4.80 7.65
C VAL A 94 2.10 -4.06 8.39
N GLN A 95 2.67 -4.66 9.43
CA GLN A 95 3.77 -4.04 10.19
C GLN A 95 4.96 -3.68 9.30
N ALA A 96 5.35 -4.57 8.39
CA ALA A 96 6.44 -4.29 7.45
C ALA A 96 6.06 -3.21 6.43
N PHE A 97 4.84 -3.25 5.89
CA PHE A 97 4.32 -2.25 4.96
C PHE A 97 4.33 -0.85 5.57
N GLU A 98 3.82 -0.69 6.81
CA GLU A 98 3.80 0.58 7.53
C GLU A 98 5.21 1.13 7.76
N CYS A 99 6.14 0.26 8.18
CA CYS A 99 7.54 0.65 8.38
C CYS A 99 8.16 1.20 7.08
N LEU A 100 7.93 0.54 5.95
CA LEU A 100 8.47 0.98 4.67
C LEU A 100 7.76 2.26 4.15
N ALA A 101 6.43 2.33 4.26
CA ALA A 101 5.65 3.47 3.79
C ALA A 101 5.88 4.74 4.63
N SER A 102 6.06 4.60 5.95
CA SER A 102 6.42 5.72 6.83
C SER A 102 7.82 6.28 6.51
N GLY A 103 8.66 5.49 5.84
CA GLY A 103 9.87 5.95 5.16
C GLY A 103 9.64 6.95 4.01
N LEU A 104 8.41 7.38 3.73
CA LEU A 104 8.18 8.55 2.86
C LEU A 104 7.94 9.83 3.64
N LEU A 105 7.56 9.74 4.92
CA LEU A 105 7.19 10.92 5.72
C LEU A 105 8.40 11.82 5.97
N THR A 106 8.19 13.13 5.97
CA THR A 106 9.15 14.07 6.56
C THR A 106 9.15 13.84 8.07
N GLY A 107 10.31 13.57 8.65
CA GLY A 107 10.42 13.27 10.08
C GLY A 107 10.23 14.52 10.92
N GLU A 108 8.98 14.90 11.18
CA GLU A 108 8.48 15.63 12.35
C GLU A 108 6.96 15.85 12.14
N PRO A 109 6.06 15.51 13.09
CA PRO A 109 4.67 15.96 13.02
C PRO A 109 4.63 17.51 13.06
N PRO A 110 3.75 18.18 12.28
CA PRO A 110 3.56 19.63 12.37
C PRO A 110 2.91 19.97 13.73
N GLY A 111 3.73 20.14 14.76
CA GLY A 111 3.24 20.39 16.12
C GLY A 111 4.29 20.59 17.21
N GLY A 112 5.57 20.71 16.87
CA GLY A 112 6.61 21.15 17.81
C GLY A 112 6.46 22.64 18.13
N VAL A 113 5.48 22.99 18.94
CA VAL A 113 5.39 24.33 19.54
C VAL A 113 6.56 24.44 20.52
N GLY A 114 7.61 25.14 20.10
CA GLY A 114 8.56 25.71 21.03
C GLY A 114 7.87 26.77 21.89
N GLN A 115 7.78 26.50 23.19
CA GLN A 115 7.77 27.48 24.29
C GLN A 115 8.65 26.80 25.36
N GLY A 116 9.79 27.34 25.78
CA GLY A 116 10.01 28.73 26.15
C GLY A 116 9.94 28.78 27.68
N GLU A 117 11.08 29.10 28.29
CA GLU A 117 11.39 29.25 29.74
C GLU A 117 11.89 28.00 30.49
#